data_AF-A0A2V2AN28-F1
#
_entry.id   AF-A0A2V2AN28-F1
#
_cell.length_a   1.000
_cell.length_b   1.000
_cell.length_c   1.000
_cell.angle_alpha   90.00
_cell.angle_beta   90.00
_cell.angle_gamma   90.00
#
_symmetry.space_group_name_H-M   'P 1'
#
loop_
_entity.id
_entity.type
_entity.pdbx_description
1 polymer ?
#
loop_
_entity_poly.entity_id
_entity_poly.type
_entity_poly.pdbx_seq_one_letter_code
_entity_poly.pdbx_strand_id
1 'polypeptide(L)' 'MSLNPESKYPSRRSYVVKLRSDAGPKALMGRLENLVTGRQREFSSAEELLESIGSDLASADREQAIERDGE' A
#
# COMPACT_ATOMS: atom_id res chain seq x y z
N MET A 1 1.65 -9.61 32.67
CA MET A 1 0.83 -8.83 31.71
C MET A 1 0.64 -9.69 30.48
N SER A 2 -0.58 -10.11 30.20
CA SER A 2 -0.93 -10.89 28.99
C SER A 2 -1.20 -9.93 27.84
N LEU A 3 -0.32 -9.90 26.85
CA LEU A 3 -0.54 -9.16 25.61
C LEU A 3 -1.73 -9.81 24.87
N ASN A 4 -2.64 -8.99 24.37
CA ASN A 4 -3.85 -9.45 23.68
C ASN A 4 -3.45 -10.18 22.37
N PRO A 5 -3.85 -11.45 22.16
CA PRO A 5 -3.51 -12.23 20.95
C PRO A 5 -4.26 -11.78 19.70
N GLU A 6 -5.25 -10.90 19.82
CA GLU A 6 -5.79 -10.20 18.66
C GLU A 6 -4.75 -9.20 18.16
N SER A 7 -3.92 -9.66 17.22
CA SER A 7 -2.95 -8.83 16.51
C SER A 7 -3.68 -7.72 15.75
N LYS A 8 -3.82 -6.57 16.39
CA LYS A 8 -4.43 -5.35 15.83
C LYS A 8 -3.44 -4.65 14.89
N TYR A 9 -2.98 -5.33 13.85
CA TYR A 9 -2.02 -4.78 12.88
C TYR A 9 -2.27 -5.29 11.47
N PRO A 10 -2.20 -4.37 10.48
CA PRO A 10 -3.27 -3.42 10.22
C PRO A 10 -4.47 -4.14 9.58
N SER A 11 -5.65 -4.08 10.20
CA SER A 11 -6.86 -4.72 9.68
C SER A 11 -7.35 -4.13 8.35
N ARG A 12 -6.82 -2.96 7.96
CA ARG A 12 -7.10 -2.25 6.71
C ARG A 12 -5.88 -1.44 6.27
N ARG A 13 -5.55 -1.48 4.99
CA ARG A 13 -4.61 -0.53 4.37
C ARG A 13 -5.35 0.70 3.89
N SER A 14 -4.72 1.86 4.05
CA SER A 14 -5.29 3.13 3.62
C SER A 14 -4.28 3.85 2.76
N TYR A 15 -4.75 4.31 1.62
CA TYR A 15 -3.95 5.03 0.65
C TYR A 15 -4.57 6.39 0.38
N VAL A 16 -3.73 7.37 0.10
CA VAL A 16 -4.13 8.65 -0.48
C VAL A 16 -3.72 8.66 -1.94
N VAL A 17 -4.68 8.92 -2.82
CA VAL A 17 -4.44 9.14 -4.25
C VAL A 17 -4.54 10.63 -4.52
N LYS A 18 -3.45 11.22 -5.01
CA LYS A 18 -3.42 12.62 -5.45
C LYS A 18 -3.34 12.62 -6.97
N LEU A 19 -4.41 13.05 -7.63
CA LEU A 19 -4.41 13.25 -9.07
C LEU A 19 -3.73 14.57 -9.41
N ARG A 20 -3.02 14.58 -10.54
CA ARG A 20 -2.53 15.84 -11.11
C ARG A 20 -3.71 16.65 -11.68
N SER A 21 -3.54 17.96 -11.77
CA SER A 21 -4.56 18.88 -12.29
C SER A 21 -4.92 18.62 -13.76
N ASP A 22 -4.02 17.99 -14.52
CA ASP A 22 -4.18 17.61 -15.92
C ASP A 22 -4.62 16.15 -16.11
N ALA A 23 -4.90 15.42 -15.03
CA ALA A 23 -5.35 14.04 -15.12
C ALA A 23 -6.71 13.93 -15.80
N GLY A 24 -6.82 13.02 -16.77
CA GLY A 24 -8.05 12.77 -17.52
C GLY A 24 -8.32 11.28 -17.71
N PRO A 25 -9.49 10.90 -18.25
CA PRO A 25 -9.87 9.48 -18.42
C PRO A 25 -8.89 8.66 -19.25
N LYS A 26 -8.10 9.31 -20.12
CA LYS A 26 -7.07 8.67 -20.97
C LYS A 26 -5.64 8.85 -20.46
N ALA A 27 -5.46 9.58 -19.36
CA ALA A 27 -4.16 9.93 -18.78
C ALA A 27 -4.33 10.09 -17.27
N LEU A 28 -4.53 8.97 -16.58
CA LEU A 28 -4.70 8.93 -15.13
C LEU A 28 -3.32 9.06 -14.49
N MET A 29 -2.87 10.29 -14.23
CA MET A 29 -1.56 10.57 -13.68
C MET A 29 -1.66 11.17 -12.28
N GLY A 30 -0.75 10.80 -11.39
CA GLY A 30 -0.81 11.21 -10.01
C GLY A 30 0.23 10.56 -9.13
N ARG A 31 -0.03 10.58 -7.83
CA ARG A 31 0.80 9.94 -6.81
C ARG A 31 -0.05 9.16 -5.82
N LEU A 32 0.39 7.95 -5.52
CA LEU A 32 -0.13 7.09 -4.48
C LEU A 32 0.75 7.21 -3.23
N GLU A 33 0.13 7.27 -2.06
CA GLU A 33 0.81 7.28 -0.77
C GLU A 33 0.16 6.25 0.16
N ASN A 34 0.94 5.29 0.66
CA ASN A 34 0.49 4.37 1.70
C ASN A 34 0.63 5.06 3.06
N LEU A 35 -0.48 5.20 3.78
CA LEU A 35 -0.51 5.91 5.08
C LEU A 35 0.14 5.12 6.23
N VAL A 36 0.25 3.80 6.10
CA VAL A 36 0.85 2.94 7.12
C VAL A 36 2.36 2.92 6.96
N THR A 37 2.86 2.77 5.73
CA THR A 37 4.30 2.65 5.46
C THR A 37 4.97 3.97 5.09
N GLY A 38 4.19 5.01 4.79
CA GLY A 38 4.67 6.30 4.28
C GLY A 38 5.24 6.25 2.86
N ARG A 39 5.23 5.08 2.19
CA ARG A 39 5.79 4.91 0.85
C ARG A 39 4.95 5.69 -0.16
N GLN A 40 5.64 6.43 -1.03
CA GLN A 40 5.04 7.21 -2.09
C GLN A 40 5.53 6.74 -3.46
N ARG A 41 4.63 6.72 -4.45
CA ARG A 41 4.97 6.37 -5.83
C ARG A 41 4.12 7.14 -6.82
N GLU A 42 4.76 7.71 -7.84
CA GLU A 42 4.07 8.34 -8.96
C GLU A 42 3.54 7.28 -9.92
N PHE A 43 2.42 7.58 -10.58
CA PHE A 43 1.85 6.75 -11.63
C PHE A 43 1.39 7.64 -12.79
N SER A 44 1.44 7.08 -14.00
CA SER A 44 1.03 7.71 -15.25
C SER A 44 -0.15 7.03 -15.92
N SER A 45 -0.54 5.85 -15.42
CA SER A 45 -1.64 5.04 -15.90
C SER A 45 -2.39 4.34 -14.77
N ALA A 46 -3.56 3.78 -15.08
CA ALA A 46 -4.33 2.99 -14.12
C ALA A 46 -3.63 1.65 -13.80
N GLU A 47 -2.97 1.07 -14.78
CA GLU A 47 -2.21 -0.17 -14.67
C GLU A 47 -1.05 0.00 -13.68
N GLU A 48 -0.27 1.09 -13.79
CA GLU A 48 0.82 1.41 -12.86
C GLU A 48 0.33 1.64 -11.44
N LEU A 49 -0.83 2.30 -11.28
CA LEU A 49 -1.48 2.49 -9.97
C LEU A 49 -1.84 1.14 -9.33
N LEU A 50 -2.48 0.24 -10.09
CA LEU A 50 -2.86 -1.09 -9.61
C LEU A 50 -1.65 -1.97 -9.29
N GLU A 51 -0.63 -1.95 -10.15
CA GLU A 51 0.63 -2.68 -9.92
C GLU A 51 1.33 -2.19 -8.63
N SER A 52 1.28 -0.87 -8.38
CA SER A 52 1.85 -0.28 -7.17
C SER A 52 1.15 -0.75 -5.90
N ILE A 53 -0.18 -0.82 -5.92
CA ILE A 53 -0.98 -1.38 -4.81
C ILE A 53 -0.67 -2.87 -4.65
N GLY A 54 -0.66 -3.65 -5.74
CA GLY A 54 -0.37 -5.09 -5.71
C GLY A 54 1.01 -5.42 -5.16
N SER A 55 2.03 -4.66 -5.58
CA SER A 55 3.41 -4.81 -5.10
C SER A 55 3.54 -4.53 -3.60
N ASP A 56 2.86 -3.48 -3.14
CA ASP A 56 2.83 -3.12 -1.73
C ASP A 56 2.09 -4.21 -0.92
N LEU A 57 0.98 -4.73 -1.45
CA LEU A 57 0.24 -5.86 -0.86
C LEU A 57 1.16 -7.07 -0.65
N ALA A 58 1.79 -7.55 -1.73
CA ALA A 58 2.68 -8.70 -1.70
C ALA A 58 3.91 -8.53 -0.79
N SER A 59 4.44 -7.30 -0.68
CA SER A 59 5.59 -7.01 0.19
C SER A 59 5.26 -7.23 1.66
N ALA A 60 4.09 -6.79 2.12
CA ALA A 60 3.73 -6.96 3.53
C ALA A 60 3.27 -8.39 3.88
N ASP A 61 2.83 -9.19 2.92
CA ASP A 61 2.63 -10.63 3.14
C ASP A 61 3.96 -11.34 3.39
N ARG A 62 5.02 -10.92 2.68
CA ARG A 62 6.37 -11.46 2.86
C ARG A 62 7.01 -11.02 4.18
N GLU A 63 6.80 -9.78 4.61
CA GLU A 63 7.26 -9.29 5.92
C GLU A 63 6.61 -10.09 7.07
N GLN A 64 5.31 -10.40 6.97
CA GLN A 64 4.62 -11.27 7.94
C GLN A 64 5.14 -12.72 7.98
N ALA A 65 5.50 -13.29 6.83
CA ALA A 65 6.04 -14.65 6.77
C ALA A 65 7.39 -14.76 7.48
N ILE A 66 8.22 -13.72 7.42
CA ILE A 66 9.54 -13.68 8.08
C ILE A 66 9.40 -13.51 9.59
N GLU A 67 8.45 -12.71 10.07
CA GLU A 67 8.19 -12.56 11.51
C GLU A 67 7.65 -13.84 12.15
N ARG A 68 6.89 -14.66 11.40
CA ARG A 68 6.33 -15.93 11.91
C ARG A 68 7.33 -17.10 11.96
N ASP A 69 8.38 -17.06 11.16
CA ASP A 69 9.38 -18.15 11.06
C ASP A 69 10.55 -17.96 12.05
N GLY A 70 10.57 -16.82 12.77
CA GLY A 70 11.60 -16.46 13.75
C GLY A 70 11.22 -16.66 15.22
N GLU A 71 10.08 -17.29 15.52
CA GLU A 71 9.59 -17.58 16.87
C GLU A 71 9.71 -19.06 17.25
#